data_AF-A0A7C6T2B8-F1
#
_entry.id   AF-A0A7C6T2B8-F1
#
_cell.length_a   1.000
_cell.length_b   1.000
_cell.length_c   1.000
_cell.angle_alpha   90.00
_cell.angle_beta   90.00
_cell.angle_gamma   90.00
#
_symmetry.space_group_name_H-M   'P 1'
#
loop_
_entity.id
_entity.type
_entity.pdbx_description
1 polymer ?
#
loop_
_entity_poly.entity_id
_entity_poly.type
_entity_poly.pdbx_seq_one_letter_code
_entity_poly.pdbx_strand_id
1 'polypeptide(L)'
;MKDNAKRPRRLLPGIVGAVLLLAVVISFCVRQAEVMAARRRLADVEREIEYYRAMNEALVEQAERLKSPEHIEKTAREKLGLVLPGEVQYMLVTINE
;
A
#
# COMPACT_ATOMS: atom_id res chain seq x y z
N MET A 1 -18.64 -6.49 76.58
CA MET A 1 -17.18 -6.27 76.46
C MET A 1 -16.89 -5.88 75.02
N LYS A 2 -16.53 -4.62 74.76
CA LYS A 2 -16.13 -4.15 73.43
C LYS A 2 -14.63 -4.43 73.29
N ASP A 3 -14.22 -5.17 72.28
CA ASP A 3 -12.86 -5.03 71.76
C ASP A 3 -12.86 -4.94 70.24
N ASN A 4 -12.34 -3.80 69.81
CA ASN A 4 -12.52 -3.21 68.50
C ASN A 4 -11.49 -3.80 67.53
N ALA A 5 -11.96 -4.29 66.39
CA ALA A 5 -11.11 -4.63 65.25
C ALA A 5 -10.47 -3.35 64.67
N LYS A 6 -9.35 -2.91 65.25
CA LYS A 6 -8.53 -1.82 64.70
C LYS A 6 -7.82 -2.32 63.45
N ARG A 7 -8.46 -2.20 62.28
CA ARG A 7 -7.81 -2.41 60.97
C ARG A 7 -6.80 -1.29 60.69
N PRO A 8 -5.65 -1.59 60.06
CA PRO A 8 -4.50 -0.70 60.06
C PRO A 8 -4.71 0.46 59.08
N ARG A 9 -4.80 1.66 59.62
CA ARG A 9 -4.93 2.95 58.93
C ARG A 9 -3.72 3.31 58.03
N ARG A 10 -2.77 2.37 57.84
CA ARG A 10 -1.50 2.53 57.09
C ARG A 10 -1.48 1.86 55.70
N LEU A 11 -2.52 1.10 55.32
CA LEU A 11 -2.59 0.42 54.00
C LEU A 11 -3.19 1.28 52.88
N LEU A 12 -3.99 2.30 53.23
CA LEU A 12 -4.61 3.23 52.29
C LEU A 12 -3.62 3.95 51.33
N PRO A 13 -2.49 4.52 51.78
CA PRO A 13 -1.56 5.22 50.87
C PRO A 13 -0.89 4.26 49.87
N GLY A 14 -0.63 3.00 50.25
CA GLY A 14 -0.06 2.00 49.35
C GLY A 14 -1.03 1.60 48.22
N ILE A 15 -2.32 1.45 48.55
CA ILE A 15 -3.35 1.13 47.56
C ILE A 15 -3.53 2.30 46.58
N VAL A 16 -3.58 3.54 47.09
CA VAL A 16 -3.69 4.73 46.22
C VAL A 16 -2.47 4.84 45.29
N GLY A 17 -1.25 4.62 45.80
CA GLY A 17 -0.05 4.60 44.99
C GLY A 17 -0.07 3.52 43.89
N ALA A 18 -0.52 2.31 44.23
CA ALA A 18 -0.66 1.22 43.27
C ALA A 18 -1.70 1.52 42.18
N VAL A 19 -2.84 2.10 42.55
CA VAL A 19 -3.89 2.50 41.59
C VAL A 19 -3.40 3.60 40.66
N LEU A 20 -2.68 4.60 41.17
CA LEU A 20 -2.08 5.66 40.36
C LEU A 20 -1.04 5.09 39.40
N LEU A 21 -0.17 4.19 39.86
CA LEU A 21 0.85 3.55 39.03
C LEU A 21 0.19 2.71 37.93
N LEU A 22 -0.86 1.96 38.27
CA LEU A 22 -1.64 1.19 37.30
C LEU A 22 -2.30 2.10 36.25
N ALA A 23 -2.88 3.23 36.66
CA ALA A 23 -3.47 4.19 35.74
C ALA A 23 -2.44 4.78 34.77
N VAL A 24 -1.22 5.07 35.24
CA VAL A 24 -0.11 5.54 34.39
C VAL A 24 0.30 4.46 33.40
N VAL A 25 0.48 3.21 33.84
CA VAL A 25 0.87 2.09 32.98
C VAL A 25 -0.19 1.85 31.90
N ILE A 26 -1.48 1.82 32.27
CA ILE A 26 -2.57 1.64 31.30
C ILE A 26 -2.57 2.78 30.28
N SER A 27 -2.49 4.03 30.74
CA SER A 27 -2.44 5.21 29.86
C SER A 27 -1.26 5.14 28.89
N PHE A 28 -0.09 4.73 29.37
CA PHE A 28 1.09 4.55 28.54
C PHE A 28 0.91 3.44 27.50
N CYS A 29 0.38 2.28 27.89
CA CYS A 29 0.11 1.17 26.99
C CYS A 29 -0.86 1.54 25.87
N VAL A 30 -1.94 2.27 26.18
CA VAL A 30 -2.92 2.73 25.19
C VAL A 30 -2.25 3.66 24.17
N ARG A 31 -1.54 4.69 24.63
CA ARG A 31 -0.83 5.63 23.75
C ARG A 31 0.22 4.92 22.89
N GLN A 32 0.94 3.96 23.46
CA GLN A 32 1.95 3.21 22.73
C GLN A 32 1.31 2.33 21.64
N ALA A 33 0.15 1.73 21.92
CA ALA A 33 -0.59 0.95 20.93
C ALA A 33 -1.09 1.82 19.77
N GLU A 34 -1.60 3.02 20.04
CA GLU A 34 -2.03 3.99 19.02
C GLU A 34 -0.87 4.40 18.11
N VAL A 35 0.28 4.73 18.69
CA VAL A 35 1.49 5.08 17.92
C VAL A 35 1.94 3.91 17.04
N MET A 36 1.92 2.68 17.58
CA MET A 36 2.30 1.50 16.81
C MET A 36 1.32 1.23 15.65
N ALA A 37 0.02 1.41 15.88
CA ALA A 37 -0.99 1.28 14.83
C ALA A 37 -0.81 2.34 13.73
N ALA A 38 -0.57 3.60 14.11
CA ALA A 38 -0.30 4.68 13.17
C ALA A 38 0.96 4.40 12.32
N ARG A 39 2.04 3.93 12.94
CA ARG A 39 3.28 3.57 12.22
C ARG A 39 3.07 2.43 11.23
N ARG A 40 2.30 1.40 11.60
CA ARG A 40 1.97 0.30 10.68
C ARG A 40 1.19 0.82 9.47
N ARG A 41 0.19 1.66 9.72
CA ARG A 41 -0.63 2.26 8.67
C ARG A 41 0.18 3.13 7.72
N LEU A 42 1.13 3.92 8.25
CA LEU A 42 2.09 4.67 7.42
C LEU A 42 2.92 3.74 6.55
N ALA A 43 3.50 2.67 7.13
CA ALA A 43 4.31 1.72 6.38
C ALA A 43 3.52 0.94 5.32
N ASP A 44 2.22 0.70 5.53
CA ASP A 44 1.34 0.09 4.53
C ASP A 44 1.07 1.07 3.37
N VAL A 45 0.74 2.33 3.68
CA VAL A 45 0.49 3.37 2.67
C VAL A 45 1.75 3.68 1.86
N GLU A 46 2.92 3.75 2.50
CA GLU A 46 4.20 3.96 1.81
C GLU A 46 4.47 2.83 0.80
N ARG A 47 4.24 1.57 1.19
CA ARG A 47 4.36 0.42 0.29
C ARG A 47 3.38 0.49 -0.88
N GLU A 48 2.15 0.93 -0.63
CA GLU A 48 1.15 1.11 -1.69
C GLU A 48 1.56 2.21 -2.67
N ILE A 49 2.11 3.33 -2.18
CA ILE A 49 2.66 4.40 -3.03
C ILE A 49 3.81 3.88 -3.89
N GLU A 50 4.75 3.14 -3.31
CA GLU A 50 5.87 2.56 -4.04
C GLU A 50 5.40 1.60 -5.13
N TYR A 51 4.43 0.73 -4.81
CA TYR A 51 3.81 -0.18 -5.77
C TYR A 51 3.19 0.57 -6.95
N TYR A 52 2.35 1.58 -6.69
CA TYR A 52 1.72 2.34 -7.77
C TYR A 52 2.70 3.18 -8.58
N ARG A 53 3.77 3.70 -7.96
CA ARG A 53 4.83 4.40 -8.69
C ARG A 53 5.52 3.48 -9.68
N ALA A 54 5.92 2.28 -9.23
CA ALA A 54 6.54 1.28 -10.10
C ALA A 54 5.61 0.85 -11.24
N MET A 55 4.32 0.64 -10.94
CA MET A 55 3.31 0.34 -11.97
C MET A 55 3.17 1.47 -12.99
N ASN A 56 3.12 2.71 -12.53
CA ASN A 56 2.96 3.87 -13.41
C ASN A 56 4.19 4.00 -14.34
N GLU A 57 5.40 3.90 -13.80
CA GLU A 57 6.63 3.93 -14.59
C GLU A 57 6.64 2.84 -15.67
N ALA A 58 6.29 1.61 -15.31
CA ALA A 58 6.19 0.50 -16.27
C ALA A 58 5.10 0.73 -17.35
N LEU A 59 4.00 1.39 -17.01
CA LEU A 59 2.93 1.73 -17.96
C LEU A 59 3.34 2.87 -18.89
N VAL A 60 4.04 3.88 -18.38
CA VAL A 60 4.60 4.97 -19.20
C VAL A 60 5.57 4.42 -20.24
N GLU A 61 6.50 3.56 -19.80
CA GLU A 61 7.47 2.94 -20.71
C GLU A 61 6.77 2.09 -21.79
N GLN A 62 5.74 1.33 -21.42
CA GLN A 62 4.91 0.58 -22.38
C GLN A 62 4.21 1.52 -23.37
N ALA A 63 3.61 2.61 -22.88
CA ALA A 63 2.92 3.57 -23.73
C ALA A 63 3.88 4.26 -24.71
N GLU A 64 5.09 4.59 -24.28
CA GLU A 64 6.13 5.16 -25.14
C GLU A 64 6.56 4.17 -26.23
N ARG A 65 6.80 2.90 -25.88
CA ARG A 65 7.11 1.85 -26.86
C ARG A 65 6.00 1.68 -27.89
N LEU A 66 4.74 1.69 -27.47
CA LEU A 66 3.59 1.58 -28.38
C LEU A 66 3.45 2.80 -29.31
N LYS A 67 3.89 3.98 -28.86
CA LYS A 67 3.91 5.22 -29.66
C LYS A 67 5.15 5.36 -30.55
N SER A 68 6.11 4.45 -30.47
CA SER A 68 7.30 4.51 -31.32
C SER A 68 6.90 4.41 -32.81
N PRO A 69 7.56 5.15 -33.71
CA PRO A 69 7.25 5.14 -35.13
C PRO A 69 7.27 3.73 -35.73
N GLU A 70 8.21 2.90 -35.30
CA GLU A 70 8.38 1.51 -35.73
C GLU A 70 7.18 0.64 -35.34
N HIS A 71 6.68 0.80 -34.10
CA HIS A 71 5.51 0.06 -33.64
C HIS A 71 4.22 0.52 -34.34
N ILE A 72 4.10 1.82 -34.59
CA ILE A 72 2.99 2.41 -35.36
C ILE A 72 3.02 1.88 -36.80
N GLU A 73 4.18 1.93 -37.47
CA GLU A 73 4.35 1.44 -38.83
C GLU A 73 4.05 -0.05 -38.93
N LYS A 74 4.59 -0.86 -38.02
CA LYS A 74 4.32 -2.29 -37.95
C LYS A 74 2.82 -2.57 -37.80
N THR A 75 2.16 -1.88 -36.88
CA THR A 75 0.71 -2.02 -36.66
C THR A 75 -0.09 -1.59 -37.89
N ALA A 76 0.31 -0.51 -38.56
CA ALA A 76 -0.32 -0.03 -39.78
C ALA A 76 -0.17 -1.03 -40.94
N ARG A 77 1.01 -1.63 -41.11
CA ARG A 77 1.26 -2.68 -42.12
C ARG A 77 0.47 -3.95 -41.82
N GLU A 78 0.50 -4.44 -40.58
CA GLU A 78 -0.11 -5.72 -40.19
C GLU A 78 -1.63 -5.66 -40.10
N LYS A 79 -2.19 -4.61 -39.48
CA LYS A 79 -3.64 -4.52 -39.22
C LYS A 79 -4.41 -3.76 -40.29
N LEU A 80 -3.78 -2.76 -40.92
CA LEU A 80 -4.45 -1.89 -41.88
C LEU A 80 -3.97 -2.14 -43.32
N GLY A 81 -2.93 -2.97 -43.53
CA GLY A 81 -2.34 -3.20 -44.85
C GLY A 81 -1.75 -1.93 -45.47
N LEU A 82 -1.40 -0.94 -44.67
CA LEU A 82 -0.81 0.31 -45.18
C LEU A 82 0.65 0.07 -45.58
N VAL A 83 1.08 0.72 -46.65
CA VAL A 83 2.46 0.69 -47.15
C VAL A 83 2.97 2.10 -47.40
N LEU A 84 4.29 2.27 -47.46
CA LEU A 84 4.86 3.58 -47.77
C LEU A 84 4.63 3.95 -49.25
N PRO A 85 4.62 5.25 -49.59
CA PRO A 85 4.52 5.68 -50.98
C PRO A 85 5.62 5.05 -51.84
N GLY A 86 5.23 4.31 -52.89
CA GLY A 86 6.14 3.61 -53.79
C GLY A 86 6.41 2.14 -53.46
N GLU A 87 5.88 1.61 -52.35
CA GLU A 87 5.93 0.18 -52.03
C GLU A 87 4.71 -0.58 -52.61
N VAL A 88 4.89 -1.86 -52.93
CA VAL A 88 3.82 -2.76 -53.41
C VAL A 88 3.62 -3.89 -52.41
N GLN A 89 2.41 -4.02 -51.86
CA GLN A 89 2.05 -5.09 -50.92
C GLN A 89 1.61 -6.35 -51.66
N TYR A 90 2.14 -7.51 -51.27
CA TYR A 90 1.67 -8.82 -51.74
C TYR A 90 0.84 -9.50 -50.65
N MET A 91 -0.38 -9.94 -50.97
CA MET A 91 -1.22 -10.75 -50.08
C MET A 91 -1.34 -12.17 -50.59
N LEU A 92 -1.09 -13.14 -49.71
CA LEU A 92 -1.31 -14.55 -50.03
C LEU A 92 -2.81 -14.86 -49.94
N VAL A 93 -3.45 -15.11 -51.08
CA VAL A 93 -4.84 -15.59 -51.13
C VAL A 93 -4.81 -17.11 -51.16
N THR A 94 -5.20 -17.74 -50.04
CA THR A 94 -5.45 -19.19 -50.03
C THR A 94 -6.89 -19.40 -50.51
N ILE A 95 -7.03 -20.04 -51.68
CA ILE A 95 -8.34 -20.41 -52.22
C ILE A 95 -8.76 -21.68 -51.47
N ASN A 96 -9.81 -21.59 -50.65
CA ASN A 96 -10.43 -22.77 -50.06
C ASN A 96 -11.38 -23.38 -51.10
N GLU A 97 -11.14 -24.65 -51.46
CA GLU A 97 -12.06 -25.48 -52.27
C GLU A 97 -13.31 -25.91 -51.48
#